data_AF-W1WYA6-F1
#
_entry.id   AF-W1WYA6-F1
#
_cell.length_a   1.000
_cell.length_b   1.000
_cell.length_c   1.000
_cell.angle_alpha   90.00
_cell.angle_beta   90.00
_cell.angle_gamma   90.00
#
_symmetry.space_group_name_H-M   'P 1'
#
loop_
_entity.id
_entity.type
_entity.pdbx_description
1 polymer ?
#
loop_
_entity_poly.entity_id
_entity_poly.type
_entity_poly.pdbx_seq_one_letter_code
_entity_poly.pdbx_strand_id
1 'polypeptide(L)'
;QDGVLKNPLTYEIITPELVGVKSNSLPLGKLSGRHAFVEKLRELALDFTEEDIKPLFDKFKSLADKKQEVTDADIRALVAGTMV
;
A
#
# COMPACT_ATOMS: atom_id res chain seq x y z
N GLN A 1 0.08 -31.07 11.94
CA GLN A 1 0.16 -29.74 12.57
C GLN A 1 0.33 -28.75 11.44
N ASP A 2 -0.64 -27.85 11.32
CA ASP A 2 -1.04 -27.14 10.11
C ASP A 2 -0.12 -25.93 9.78
N GLY A 3 0.04 -25.64 8.48
CA GLY A 3 0.32 -24.27 8.03
C GLY A 3 1.77 -23.88 7.77
N VAL A 4 2.50 -24.62 6.95
CA VAL A 4 3.73 -24.11 6.30
C VAL A 4 3.34 -23.02 5.31
N LEU A 5 3.21 -21.77 5.77
CA LEU A 5 3.15 -20.59 4.90
C LEU A 5 4.50 -19.88 4.91
N LYS A 6 5.53 -20.63 4.49
CA LYS A 6 6.76 -20.06 3.96
C LYS A 6 6.55 -19.80 2.48
N ASN A 7 6.16 -18.57 2.13
CA ASN A 7 6.35 -18.05 0.77
C ASN A 7 7.41 -16.93 0.82
N PRO A 8 8.70 -17.25 0.65
CA PRO A 8 9.79 -16.28 0.53
C PRO A 8 10.09 -15.89 -0.92
N LEU A 9 9.12 -15.93 -1.84
CA LEU A 9 9.35 -15.62 -3.24
C LEU A 9 8.71 -14.28 -3.62
N THR A 10 9.51 -13.45 -4.29
CA THR A 10 9.16 -12.27 -5.11
C THR A 10 8.87 -10.95 -4.40
N TYR A 11 9.85 -10.31 -3.76
CA TYR A 11 9.73 -8.85 -3.51
C TYR A 11 10.99 -8.01 -3.71
N GLU A 12 12.13 -8.60 -4.08
CA GLU A 12 13.23 -7.82 -4.62
C GLU A 12 13.02 -7.64 -6.13
N ILE A 13 12.61 -6.42 -6.53
CA ILE A 13 13.10 -5.60 -7.66
C ILE A 13 12.23 -4.32 -7.61
N ILE A 14 12.63 -3.35 -6.80
CA ILE A 14 12.09 -1.99 -6.86
C ILE A 14 13.06 -1.16 -7.70
N THR A 15 12.91 -1.21 -9.03
CA THR A 15 13.65 -0.30 -9.92
C THR A 15 12.81 0.99 -10.11
N PRO A 16 13.31 2.16 -9.66
CA PRO A 16 12.55 3.42 -9.64
C PRO A 16 12.52 4.17 -10.99
N GLU A 17 12.78 3.50 -12.11
CA GLU A 17 13.13 4.20 -13.36
C GLU A 17 11.93 4.55 -14.28
N LEU A 18 10.68 4.36 -13.85
CA LEU A 18 9.54 4.53 -14.78
C LEU A 18 8.30 5.25 -14.22
N VAL A 19 8.41 6.14 -13.24
CA VAL A 19 7.26 6.98 -12.85
C VAL A 19 7.15 8.20 -13.76
N GLY A 20 6.77 7.91 -15.01
CA GLY A 20 6.25 8.85 -16.00
C GLY A 20 4.78 8.53 -16.34
N VAL A 21 4.03 7.96 -15.40
CA VAL A 21 2.67 7.46 -15.68
C VAL A 21 1.64 8.44 -15.16
N LYS A 22 0.90 9.01 -16.10
CA LYS A 22 -0.35 9.73 -15.89
C LYS A 22 -1.38 8.77 -15.31
N SER A 23 -1.36 8.56 -14.00
CA SER A 23 -2.27 7.61 -13.39
C SER A 23 -3.56 8.27 -12.98
N ASN A 24 -4.61 7.86 -13.67
CA ASN A 24 -6.00 8.06 -13.28
C ASN A 24 -6.18 7.53 -11.85
N SER A 25 -6.22 8.44 -10.86
CA SER A 25 -6.30 8.11 -9.43
C SER A 25 -7.60 7.37 -9.12
N LEU A 26 -7.56 6.05 -9.24
CA LEU A 26 -8.63 5.19 -8.73
C LEU A 26 -8.47 5.11 -7.20
N PRO A 27 -9.56 5.31 -6.44
CA PRO A 27 -9.55 5.14 -5.00
C PRO A 27 -9.26 3.68 -4.65
N LEU A 28 -8.44 3.46 -3.62
CA LEU A 28 -8.21 2.11 -3.11
C LEU A 28 -9.33 1.75 -2.14
N GLY A 29 -9.79 0.50 -2.17
CA GLY A 29 -10.85 0.03 -1.28
C GLY A 29 -10.51 -1.32 -0.65
N LYS A 30 -11.50 -1.93 0.02
CA LYS A 30 -11.37 -3.24 0.68
C LYS A 30 -10.92 -4.37 -0.26
N LEU A 31 -11.16 -4.23 -1.56
CA LEU A 31 -10.78 -5.20 -2.60
C LEU A 31 -9.36 -4.94 -3.16
N SER A 32 -8.73 -3.83 -2.81
CA SER A 32 -7.39 -3.50 -3.27
C SER A 32 -6.36 -4.37 -2.56
N GLY A 33 -5.63 -5.18 -3.34
CA GLY A 33 -4.56 -6.03 -2.84
C GLY A 33 -3.28 -5.25 -2.48
N ARG A 34 -2.30 -5.94 -1.88
CA ARG A 34 -1.00 -5.36 -1.49
C ARG A 34 -0.27 -4.70 -2.67
N HIS A 35 -0.38 -5.28 -3.86
CA HIS A 35 0.25 -4.72 -5.07
C HIS A 35 -0.31 -3.34 -5.41
N ALA A 36 -1.64 -3.19 -5.42
CA ALA A 36 -2.30 -1.90 -5.66
C ALA A 36 -1.96 -0.86 -4.58
N PHE A 37 -1.79 -1.29 -3.33
CA PHE A 37 -1.34 -0.41 -2.26
C PHE A 37 0.09 0.10 -2.49
N VAL A 38 1.04 -0.78 -2.82
CA VAL A 38 2.44 -0.40 -3.07
C VAL A 38 2.59 0.48 -4.32
N GLU A 39 1.89 0.15 -5.41
CA GLU A 39 1.80 1.00 -6.60
C GLU A 39 1.33 2.41 -6.20
N LYS A 40 0.25 2.51 -5.43
CA LYS A 40 -0.28 3.80 -4.99
C LYS A 40 0.69 4.59 -4.13
N LEU A 41 1.44 3.93 -3.24
CA LEU A 41 2.49 4.60 -2.46
C LEU A 41 3.56 5.21 -3.38
N ARG A 42 3.96 4.51 -4.43
CA ARG A 42 4.93 5.01 -5.43
C ARG A 42 4.36 6.13 -6.28
N GLU A 43 3.10 6.01 -6.70
CA GLU A 43 2.40 7.07 -7.45
C GLU A 43 2.30 8.36 -6.64
N LEU A 44 2.11 8.24 -5.33
CA LEU A 44 2.07 9.37 -4.41
C LEU A 44 3.46 9.91 -4.05
N ALA A 45 4.54 9.31 -4.60
CA ALA A 45 5.93 9.61 -4.29
C ALA A 45 6.19 9.61 -2.78
N LEU A 46 5.62 8.62 -2.07
CA LEU A 46 5.82 8.44 -0.65
C LEU A 46 7.07 7.61 -0.41
N ASP A 47 7.87 8.03 0.56
CA ASP A 47 8.97 7.22 1.09
C ASP A 47 8.42 6.14 2.02
N PHE A 48 8.67 4.89 1.68
CA PHE A 48 8.33 3.73 2.50
C PHE A 48 9.38 2.64 2.29
N THR A 49 9.61 1.84 3.33
CA THR A 49 10.48 0.67 3.25
C THR A 49 9.67 -0.62 3.20
N GLU A 50 10.28 -1.73 2.83
CA GLU A 50 9.57 -3.02 2.74
C GLU A 50 9.03 -3.50 4.10
N GLU A 51 9.74 -3.16 5.18
CA GLU A 51 9.32 -3.40 6.56
C GLU A 51 8.11 -2.55 6.96
N ASP A 52 7.95 -1.35 6.38
CA ASP A 52 6.77 -0.50 6.58
C ASP A 52 5.54 -1.01 5.80
N ILE A 53 5.71 -1.66 4.63
CA ILE A 53 4.57 -2.10 3.80
C ILE A 53 3.63 -3.00 4.60
N LYS A 54 4.15 -3.91 5.42
CA LYS A 54 3.33 -4.85 6.20
C LYS A 54 2.44 -4.14 7.25
N PRO A 55 2.97 -3.31 8.18
CA PRO A 55 2.15 -2.56 9.12
C PRO A 55 1.28 -1.50 8.45
N LEU A 56 1.75 -0.85 7.38
CA LEU A 56 0.95 0.13 6.62
C LEU A 56 -0.24 -0.54 5.93
N PHE A 57 -0.04 -1.71 5.32
CA PHE A 57 -1.12 -2.47 4.69
C PHE A 57 -2.15 -2.95 5.72
N ASP A 58 -1.73 -3.35 6.92
CA ASP A 58 -2.64 -3.74 8.00
C ASP A 58 -3.51 -2.57 8.47
N LYS A 59 -2.88 -1.39 8.67
CA LYS A 59 -3.59 -0.13 8.94
C LYS A 59 -4.53 0.25 7.79
N PHE A 60 -4.10 0.06 6.55
CA PHE A 60 -4.90 0.36 5.36
C PHE A 60 -6.15 -0.50 5.33
N LYS A 61 -6.04 -1.81 5.62
CA LYS A 61 -7.21 -2.69 5.74
C LYS A 61 -8.18 -2.22 6.83
N SER A 62 -7.65 -1.79 7.98
CA SER A 62 -8.49 -1.26 9.05
C SER A 62 -9.20 0.04 8.64
N LEU A 63 -8.54 0.89 7.86
CA LEU A 63 -9.11 2.14 7.35
C LEU A 63 -10.14 1.88 6.24
N ALA A 64 -9.88 0.92 5.34
CA ALA A 64 -10.78 0.46 4.29
C ALA A 64 -11.98 -0.35 4.83
N ASP A 65 -11.92 -0.85 6.06
CA ASP A 65 -13.07 -1.45 6.73
C ASP A 65 -13.99 -0.38 7.33
N LYS A 66 -13.42 0.76 7.76
CA LYS A 66 -14.18 1.92 8.27
C LYS A 66 -14.74 2.82 7.16
N LYS A 67 -14.03 2.95 6.04
CA LYS A 67 -14.43 3.76 4.89
C LYS A 67 -14.51 2.88 3.65
N GLN A 68 -15.60 3.00 2.90
CA GLN A 68 -15.81 2.24 1.66
C GLN A 68 -14.72 2.52 0.61
N GLU A 69 -14.17 3.73 0.62
CA GLU A 69 -13.09 4.18 -0.26
C GLU A 69 -12.02 4.91 0.55
N VAL A 70 -10.76 4.55 0.31
CA VAL A 70 -9.57 5.16 0.89
C VAL A 70 -8.97 6.09 -0.16
N THR A 71 -8.93 7.38 0.18
CA THR A 71 -8.41 8.40 -0.72
C THR A 71 -6.89 8.52 -0.61
N ASP A 72 -6.29 9.17 -1.60
CA ASP A 72 -4.87 9.54 -1.62
C ASP A 72 -4.45 10.28 -0.34
N ALA A 73 -5.34 11.13 0.20
CA ALA A 73 -5.10 11.86 1.45
C ALA A 73 -5.06 10.93 2.66
N ASP A 74 -5.96 9.94 2.73
CA ASP A 74 -5.95 8.93 3.80
C ASP A 74 -4.67 8.08 3.76
N ILE A 75 -4.21 7.70 2.56
CA ILE A 75 -2.95 6.94 2.38
C ILE A 75 -1.76 7.77 2.84
N ARG A 76 -1.70 9.05 2.43
CA ARG A 76 -0.65 9.99 2.88
C ARG A 76 -0.64 10.13 4.39
N ALA A 77 -1.80 10.31 5.02
CA ALA A 77 -1.91 10.41 6.48
C ALA A 77 -1.47 9.12 7.20
N LEU A 78 -1.85 7.98 6.63
CA LEU A 78 -1.48 6.65 7.14
C LEU A 78 0.03 6.41 7.11
N VAL A 79 0.70 6.82 6.03
CA VAL A 79 2.18 6.73 5.89
C VAL A 79 2.90 7.76 6.74
N ALA A 80 2.40 9.00 6.77
CA ALA A 80 2.95 10.07 7.61
C ALA A 80 2.84 9.78 9.11
N GLY A 81 2.16 8.70 9.52
CA GLY A 81 1.97 8.34 10.92
C GLY A 81 1.12 9.35 11.70
N THR A 82 0.45 10.26 10.99
CA THR A 82 -0.46 11.22 11.61
C THR A 82 -1.74 10.47 11.91
N MET A 83 -1.89 10.01 13.15
CA MET A 83 -3.13 9.43 13.65
C MET A 83 -4.25 10.47 13.46
N VAL A 84 -5.20 10.16 12.58
CA VAL A 84 -6.51 10.84 12.47
C VAL A 84 -7.55 10.11 13.31
#